data_AF-A0AAV6AMB8-F1
#
_entry.id   AF-A0AAV6AMB8-F1
#
_cell.length_a   1.000
_cell.length_b   1.000
_cell.length_c   1.000
_cell.angle_alpha   90.00
_cell.angle_beta   90.00
_cell.angle_gamma   90.00
#
_symmetry.space_group_name_H-M   'P 1'
#
loop_
_entity.id
_entity.type
_entity.pdbx_description
1 polymer ?
#
loop_
_entity_poly.entity_id
_entity_poly.type
_entity_poly.pdbx_seq_one_letter_code
_entity_poly.pdbx_strand_id
1 'polypeptide(L)' 'MRKLPLIALVLAALATTACGRRAVRAAEKQFLADQIMIFDDDPHESSTTAHVRTNREGAAGGKGAGGGGCGCN' A
#
# COMPACT_ATOMS: atom_id res chain seq x y z
N MET A 1 -13.45 37.58 2.18
CA MET A 1 -12.95 37.15 3.52
C MET A 1 -13.97 36.37 4.37
N ARG A 2 -15.29 36.66 4.33
CA ARG A 2 -16.32 35.93 5.14
C ARG A 2 -16.57 34.46 4.77
N LYS A 3 -16.04 33.97 3.64
CA LYS A 3 -16.21 32.57 3.17
C LYS A 3 -15.08 31.64 3.64
N LEU A 4 -13.92 32.20 4.04
CA LEU A 4 -12.79 31.45 4.59
C LEU A 4 -13.16 30.58 5.83
N PRO A 5 -13.92 31.07 6.83
CA PRO A 5 -14.27 30.25 7.98
C PRO A 5 -15.22 29.10 7.62
N LEU A 6 -16.10 29.30 6.64
CA LEU A 6 -16.98 28.25 6.12
C LEU A 6 -16.19 27.14 5.42
N ILE A 7 -15.20 27.51 4.61
CA ILE A 7 -14.32 26.55 3.93
C ILE A 7 -13.50 25.74 4.96
N ALA A 8 -12.96 26.40 5.98
CA ALA A 8 -12.21 25.72 7.04
C ALA A 8 -13.07 24.73 7.85
N LEU A 9 -14.32 25.09 8.15
CA LEU A 9 -15.26 24.21 8.86
C LEU A 9 -15.59 22.95 8.03
N VAL A 10 -15.80 23.11 6.73
CA VAL A 10 -16.10 22.00 5.81
C VAL A 10 -14.90 21.05 5.73
N LEU A 11 -13.69 21.57 5.57
CA LEU A 11 -12.46 20.77 5.57
C LEU A 11 -12.23 20.01 6.89
N ALA A 12 -12.52 20.65 8.03
CA ALA A 12 -12.42 20.00 9.34
C ALA A 12 -13.42 18.85 9.49
N ALA A 13 -14.65 19.01 8.99
CA ALA A 13 -15.67 17.95 9.02
C ALA A 13 -15.26 16.74 8.15
N LEU A 14 -14.73 16.99 6.95
CA LEU A 14 -14.22 15.97 6.03
C LEU A 14 -13.03 15.19 6.62
N ALA A 15 -12.19 15.82 7.43
CA ALA A 15 -11.05 15.14 8.07
C ALA A 15 -11.49 14.06 9.07
N THR A 16 -12.70 14.18 9.64
CA THR A 16 -13.20 13.22 10.64
C THR A 16 -13.80 11.94 10.04
N THR A 17 -14.13 11.91 8.75
CA THR A 17 -14.74 10.74 8.09
C THR A 17 -13.73 9.66 7.70
N ALA A 18 -12.43 9.96 7.78
CA ALA A 18 -11.36 9.03 7.40
C ALA A 18 -11.03 7.97 8.47
N CYS A 19 -11.58 8.08 9.68
CA CYS A 19 -11.30 7.11 10.74
C CYS A 19 -12.13 5.83 10.50
N GLY A 20 -11.47 4.81 9.92
CA GLY A 20 -12.03 3.52 9.56
C GLY A 20 -12.64 2.77 10.74
N ARG A 21 -13.90 3.07 11.08
CA ARG A 21 -14.68 2.37 12.11
C ARG A 21 -15.04 0.93 11.74
N ARG A 22 -14.76 0.49 10.51
CA ARG A 22 -15.02 -0.86 10.00
C ARG A 22 -13.70 -1.56 9.73
N ALA A 23 -12.99 -1.90 10.81
CA ALA A 23 -11.87 -2.83 10.69
C ALA A 23 -12.41 -4.22 10.37
N VAL A 24 -11.83 -4.88 9.36
CA VAL A 24 -12.09 -6.29 9.05
C VAL A 24 -11.76 -7.13 10.28
N ARG A 25 -12.66 -8.04 10.67
CA ARG A 25 -12.42 -8.89 11.85
C ARG A 25 -11.18 -9.76 11.62
N ALA A 26 -10.49 -10.12 12.70
CA ALA A 26 -9.31 -10.98 12.61
C ALA A 26 -9.62 -12.30 11.88
N ALA A 27 -10.78 -12.90 12.13
CA ALA A 27 -11.24 -14.10 11.45
C ALA A 27 -11.51 -13.87 9.94
N GLU A 28 -12.02 -12.71 9.53
CA GLU A 28 -12.28 -12.40 8.11
C GLU A 28 -10.98 -12.24 7.30
N LYS A 29 -9.85 -11.98 7.97
CA LYS A 29 -8.54 -11.92 7.28
C LYS A 29 -8.09 -13.28 6.74
N GLN A 30 -8.67 -14.40 7.18
CA GLN A 30 -8.35 -15.73 6.65
C GLN A 30 -8.64 -15.86 5.15
N PHE A 31 -9.61 -15.09 4.63
CA PHE A 31 -9.95 -15.10 3.20
C PHE A 31 -8.84 -14.51 2.32
N LEU A 32 -7.90 -13.74 2.89
CA LEU A 32 -6.73 -13.25 2.15
C LEU A 32 -5.69 -14.35 1.89
N ALA A 33 -5.80 -15.51 2.56
CA ALA A 33 -4.95 -16.66 2.32
C ALA A 33 -5.50 -17.61 1.24
N ASP A 34 -6.65 -17.29 0.64
CA ASP A 34 -7.19 -18.06 -0.48
C ASP A 34 -6.24 -17.98 -1.68
N GLN A 35 -6.07 -19.10 -2.39
CA GLN A 35 -5.15 -19.20 -3.53
C GLN A 35 -5.55 -18.26 -4.66
N ILE A 36 -6.85 -17.94 -4.81
CA ILE A 36 -7.32 -16.94 -5.79
C ILE A 36 -6.82 -15.51 -5.50
N MET A 37 -6.36 -15.25 -4.27
CA MET A 37 -5.86 -13.94 -3.83
C MET A 37 -4.33 -13.85 -3.90
N ILE A 38 -3.65 -14.91 -4.37
CA ILE A 38 -2.19 -14.91 -4.56
C ILE A 38 -1.87 -14.25 -5.91
N PHE A 39 -1.02 -13.22 -5.88
CA PHE A 39 -0.62 -12.46 -7.07
C PHE A 39 0.41 -13.18 -7.93
N ASP A 40 1.24 -14.03 -7.32
CA ASP A 40 2.35 -14.73 -7.96
C ASP A 40 2.18 -16.24 -7.80
N ASP A 41 2.05 -16.95 -8.92
CA ASP A 41 1.80 -18.40 -8.95
C ASP A 41 3.01 -19.22 -8.44
N ASP A 42 4.22 -18.77 -8.77
CA ASP A 42 5.47 -19.45 -8.43
C ASP A 42 6.42 -18.51 -7.63
N PRO A 43 6.88 -18.93 -6.43
CA PRO A 43 7.77 -18.13 -5.58
C PRO A 43 9.19 -17.98 -6.13
N HIS A 44 9.67 -18.93 -6.93
CA HIS A 44 10.99 -18.90 -7.55
C HIS A 44 11.05 -17.91 -8.72
N GLU A 45 10.04 -17.93 -9.59
CA GLU A 45 9.91 -17.00 -10.72
C GLU A 45 9.70 -15.55 -10.24
N SER A 46 8.83 -15.37 -9.24
CA SER A 46 8.57 -14.05 -8.65
C SER A 46 9.79 -13.48 -7.94
N SER A 47 10.55 -14.30 -7.19
CA SER A 47 11.83 -13.91 -6.59
C SER A 47 12.84 -13.46 -7.65
N THR A 48 13.03 -14.25 -8.71
CA THR A 48 13.96 -13.94 -9.79
C THR A 48 13.59 -12.65 -10.51
N THR A 49 12.31 -12.49 -10.83
CA THR A 49 11.80 -11.26 -11.46
C THR A 49 11.97 -10.04 -10.55
N ALA A 50 11.71 -10.19 -9.25
CA ALA A 50 11.91 -9.13 -8.26
C ALA A 50 13.39 -8.74 -8.13
N HIS A 51 14.33 -9.70 -8.16
CA HIS A 51 15.77 -9.42 -8.16
C HIS A 51 16.17 -8.59 -9.39
N VAL A 52 15.76 -9.01 -10.59
CA VAL A 52 16.06 -8.28 -11.83
C VAL A 52 15.46 -6.86 -11.79
N ARG A 53 14.22 -6.72 -11.33
CA ARG A 53 13.56 -5.41 -11.22
C ARG A 53 14.24 -4.51 -10.20
N THR A 54 14.60 -5.04 -9.04
CA THR A 54 15.30 -4.28 -7.99
C THR A 54 16.63 -3.74 -8.48
N ASN A 55 17.39 -4.55 -9.23
CA ASN A 55 18.67 -4.12 -9.81
C ASN A 55 18.48 -3.04 -10.90
N ARG A 56 17.40 -3.13 -11.69
CA ARG A 56 17.09 -2.15 -12.75
C ARG A 56 16.51 -0.85 -12.21
N GLU A 57 15.69 -0.94 -11.18
CA GLU A 57 14.83 0.13 -10.68
C GLU A 57 15.31 0.65 -9.33
N GLY A 58 16.58 0.44 -8.95
CA GLY A 58 17.13 0.65 -7.60
C GLY A 58 16.68 1.94 -6.89
N ALA A 59 16.42 3.03 -7.60
CA ALA A 59 15.90 4.28 -7.03
C ALA A 59 14.36 4.44 -7.05
N ALA A 60 13.64 3.73 -7.94
CA ALA A 60 12.19 3.88 -8.16
C ALA A 60 11.33 3.06 -7.18
N GLY A 61 11.96 2.10 -6.50
CA GLY A 61 11.34 1.33 -5.45
C GLY A 61 10.57 0.11 -5.93
N GLY A 62 10.92 -1.04 -5.33
CA GLY A 62 10.44 -2.36 -5.73
C GLY A 62 9.18 -2.80 -4.99
N LYS A 63 8.92 -4.10 -5.03
CA LYS A 63 7.82 -4.74 -4.28
C LYS A 63 8.18 -4.74 -2.78
N GLY A 64 7.46 -3.98 -1.96
CA GLY A 64 7.60 -3.97 -0.50
C GLY A 64 8.16 -2.67 0.08
N ALA A 65 8.00 -2.49 1.40
CA ALA A 65 8.35 -1.25 2.11
C ALA A 65 9.86 -0.92 2.17
N GLY A 66 10.72 -1.82 1.70
CA GLY A 66 12.18 -1.66 1.71
C GLY A 66 12.84 -1.53 0.34
N GLY A 67 12.10 -1.60 -0.76
CA GLY A 67 12.67 -1.44 -2.09
C GLY A 67 12.54 0.02 -2.50
N GLY A 68 13.64 0.76 -2.57
CA GLY A 68 13.66 2.16 -3.02
C GLY A 68 14.84 2.94 -2.45
N GLY A 69 16.05 2.59 -2.87
CA GLY A 69 17.29 3.26 -2.48
C GLY A 69 18.44 2.70 -3.30
N CYS A 70 19.48 3.52 -3.54
CA CYS A 70 20.79 3.36 -4.23
C CYS A 70 21.24 2.06 -4.97
N GLY A 71 20.56 0.92 -4.88
CA GLY A 71 20.92 -0.35 -5.50
C GLY A 71 21.97 -1.15 -4.74
N CYS A 72 22.42 -0.66 -3.58
CA CYS A 72 23.40 -1.35 -2.74
C CYS A 72 22.69 -2.35 -1.82
N ASN A 73 22.43 -3.57 -2.33
CA ASN A 73 22.31 -4.75 -1.48
C ASN A 73 23.70 -5.31 -1.20
#